data_AF-A0A7Y3PBK0-F1
#
_entry.id   AF-A0A7Y3PBK0-F1
#
_cell.length_a   1.000
_cell.length_b   1.000
_cell.length_c   1.000
_cell.angle_alpha   90.00
_cell.angle_beta   90.00
_cell.angle_gamma   90.00
#
_symmetry.space_group_name_H-M   'P 1'
#
loop_
_entity.id
_entity.type
_entity.pdbx_description
1 polymer ?
#
loop_
_entity_poly.entity_id
_entity_poly.type
_entity_poly.pdbx_seq_one_letter_code
_entity_poly.pdbx_strand_id
1 'polypeptide(L)'
;MEGSPWQAWEAHLAVLVGAVYFVLARQTFVRHKDDKLLLLSEMGLASVFAVIAIPIAWKWEWITIGWSVEAAVLLAIGFRLREPLARWAGRGLLVAAGLRALIYDMDLRSAYALIVNTRSLSILATLAIMAGAMRLIRAGENELTDEELKMADVIPVFWNFLLLAWLSVEARDYLKFVYIPLHPARSLSQCTTVADSVLWTLYAAVLMAVGLLKGVKGARIGAEILFGLTALKVVLVDMSELSLGARVISFLVVGGLILFVSYFVQRRRSEAEAA
;
A
#
# COMPACT_ATOMS: atom_id res chain seq x y z
N MET A 1 -4.39 -13.87 -27.23
CA MET A 1 -3.98 -15.27 -26.97
C MET A 1 -5.01 -15.82 -26.01
N GLU A 2 -5.97 -16.58 -26.54
CA GLU A 2 -6.96 -17.31 -25.74
C GLU A 2 -6.25 -18.34 -24.86
N GLY A 3 -6.73 -18.49 -23.63
CA GLY A 3 -6.19 -19.49 -22.71
C GLY A 3 -6.29 -20.88 -23.30
N SER A 4 -5.34 -21.77 -22.98
CA SER A 4 -5.39 -23.14 -23.48
C SER A 4 -6.68 -23.82 -23.00
N PRO A 5 -7.22 -24.82 -23.72
CA PRO A 5 -8.38 -25.59 -23.27
C PRO A 5 -8.19 -26.16 -21.85
N TRP A 6 -6.93 -26.36 -21.45
CA TRP A 6 -6.53 -26.83 -20.14
C TRP A 6 -6.76 -25.80 -19.01
N GLN A 7 -6.75 -24.50 -19.29
CA GLN A 7 -7.01 -23.49 -18.25
C GLN A 7 -8.51 -23.40 -17.91
N ALA A 8 -9.38 -23.67 -18.89
CA ALA A 8 -10.82 -23.60 -18.68
C ALA A 8 -11.32 -24.69 -17.72
N TRP A 9 -10.89 -25.96 -17.88
CA TRP A 9 -11.34 -27.03 -16.97
C TRP A 9 -10.81 -26.83 -15.55
N GLU A 10 -9.57 -26.34 -15.39
CA GLU A 10 -8.99 -26.03 -14.07
C GLU A 10 -9.82 -24.96 -13.33
N ALA A 11 -10.23 -23.91 -14.04
CA ALA A 11 -11.08 -22.86 -13.46
C ALA A 11 -12.46 -23.40 -13.06
N HIS A 12 -13.08 -24.21 -13.92
CA HIS A 12 -14.36 -24.84 -13.61
C HIS A 12 -14.29 -25.79 -12.40
N LEU A 13 -13.20 -26.55 -12.28
CA LEU A 13 -12.96 -27.40 -11.11
C LEU A 13 -12.79 -26.58 -9.83
N ALA A 14 -12.04 -25.49 -9.88
CA ALA A 14 -11.89 -24.59 -8.73
C ALA A 14 -13.26 -24.06 -8.27
N VAL A 15 -14.12 -23.62 -9.20
CA VAL A 15 -15.50 -23.21 -8.88
C VAL A 15 -16.30 -24.34 -8.25
N LEU A 16 -16.22 -25.56 -8.81
CA LEU A 16 -16.95 -26.72 -8.31
C LEU A 16 -16.53 -27.10 -6.88
N VAL A 17 -15.22 -27.11 -6.61
CA VAL A 17 -14.67 -27.37 -5.27
C VAL A 17 -15.10 -26.28 -4.30
N GLY A 18 -15.03 -25.01 -4.71
CA GLY A 18 -15.53 -23.89 -3.89
C GLY A 18 -17.02 -24.02 -3.55
N ALA A 19 -17.84 -24.45 -4.51
CA ALA A 19 -19.27 -24.69 -4.29
C ALA A 19 -19.53 -25.84 -3.31
N VAL A 20 -18.74 -26.92 -3.36
CA VAL A 20 -18.82 -28.02 -2.40
C VAL A 20 -18.54 -27.51 -0.98
N TYR A 21 -17.44 -26.78 -0.78
CA TYR A 21 -17.11 -26.21 0.52
C TYR A 21 -18.16 -25.22 1.02
N PHE A 22 -18.78 -24.44 0.13
CA PHE A 22 -19.89 -23.56 0.50
C PHE A 22 -21.12 -24.34 0.99
N VAL A 23 -21.46 -25.45 0.32
CA VAL A 23 -22.55 -26.33 0.75
C VAL A 23 -22.23 -26.98 2.10
N LEU A 24 -21.00 -27.43 2.31
CA LEU A 24 -20.56 -27.98 3.59
C LEU A 24 -20.65 -26.93 4.70
N ALA A 25 -20.12 -25.73 4.48
CA ALA A 25 -20.24 -24.61 5.42
C ALA A 25 -21.70 -24.32 5.77
N ARG A 26 -22.61 -24.35 4.78
CA ARG A 26 -24.05 -24.17 5.03
C ARG A 26 -24.63 -25.30 5.89
N GLN A 27 -24.23 -26.54 5.65
CA GLN A 27 -24.68 -27.69 6.46
C GLN A 27 -24.14 -27.62 7.88
N THR A 28 -22.86 -27.29 8.05
CA THR A 28 -22.19 -27.09 9.34
C THR A 28 -22.83 -25.96 10.12
N PHE A 29 -23.16 -24.84 9.47
CA PHE A 29 -23.88 -23.74 10.11
C PHE A 29 -25.25 -24.17 10.67
N VAL A 30 -25.94 -25.08 9.97
CA VAL A 30 -27.26 -25.58 10.39
C VAL A 30 -27.15 -26.67 11.46
N ARG A 31 -26.15 -27.56 11.38
CA ARG A 31 -26.05 -28.78 12.21
C ARG A 31 -25.09 -28.68 13.38
N HIS A 32 -24.02 -27.89 13.22
CA HIS A 32 -22.89 -27.79 14.14
C HIS A 32 -22.46 -26.33 14.31
N LYS A 33 -23.45 -25.44 14.55
CA LYS A 33 -23.22 -23.98 14.70
C LYS A 33 -22.17 -23.60 15.76
N ASP A 34 -21.96 -24.49 16.73
CA ASP A 34 -21.05 -24.27 17.85
C ASP A 34 -19.59 -24.58 17.45
N ASP A 35 -19.36 -25.36 16.38
CA ASP A 35 -18.03 -25.63 15.83
C ASP A 35 -17.62 -24.53 14.84
N LYS A 36 -17.24 -23.39 15.41
CA LYS A 36 -16.84 -22.20 14.64
C LYS A 36 -15.58 -22.42 13.82
N LEU A 37 -14.65 -23.27 14.29
CA LEU A 37 -13.39 -23.52 13.58
C LEU A 37 -13.67 -24.30 12.28
N LEU A 38 -14.52 -25.32 12.33
CA LEU A 38 -14.95 -26.06 11.16
C LEU A 38 -15.67 -25.14 10.17
N LEU A 39 -16.66 -24.39 10.63
CA LEU A 39 -17.40 -23.43 9.79
C LEU A 39 -16.47 -22.41 9.12
N LEU A 40 -15.53 -21.84 9.87
CA LEU A 40 -14.55 -20.87 9.36
C LEU A 40 -13.64 -21.50 8.30
N SER A 41 -13.14 -22.71 8.54
CA SER A 41 -12.27 -23.39 7.60
C SER A 41 -12.99 -23.71 6.29
N GLU A 42 -14.25 -24.15 6.34
CA GLU A 42 -15.05 -24.45 5.16
C GLU A 42 -15.43 -23.18 4.39
N MET A 43 -15.83 -22.12 5.08
CA MET A 43 -16.09 -20.82 4.46
C MET A 43 -14.84 -20.23 3.81
N GLY A 44 -13.69 -20.30 4.48
CA GLY A 44 -12.41 -19.83 3.96
C GLY A 44 -11.92 -20.64 2.76
N LEU A 45 -12.11 -21.97 2.77
CA LEU A 45 -11.79 -22.80 1.61
C LEU A 45 -12.70 -22.48 0.42
N ALA A 46 -14.01 -22.33 0.66
CA ALA A 46 -14.96 -21.95 -0.39
C ALA A 46 -14.58 -20.63 -1.07
N SER A 47 -14.20 -19.62 -0.28
CA SER A 47 -13.80 -18.31 -0.79
C SER A 47 -12.46 -18.36 -1.53
N VAL A 48 -11.44 -19.06 -0.99
CA VAL A 48 -10.15 -19.28 -1.66
C VAL A 48 -10.33 -19.91 -3.04
N PHE A 49 -11.12 -20.98 -3.15
CA PHE A 49 -11.35 -21.65 -4.43
C PHE A 49 -12.13 -20.77 -5.42
N ALA A 50 -13.12 -20.00 -4.96
CA ALA A 50 -13.84 -19.05 -5.79
C ALA A 50 -12.91 -17.93 -6.31
N VAL A 51 -11.99 -17.46 -5.47
CA VAL A 51 -11.02 -16.42 -5.82
C VAL A 51 -9.96 -16.93 -6.79
N ILE A 52 -9.41 -18.13 -6.57
CA ILE A 52 -8.38 -18.74 -7.43
C ILE A 52 -8.94 -19.10 -8.82
N ALA A 53 -10.23 -19.42 -8.93
CA ALA A 53 -10.86 -19.69 -10.23
C ALA A 53 -10.68 -18.51 -11.22
N ILE A 54 -10.68 -17.26 -10.73
CA ILE A 54 -10.56 -16.08 -11.58
C ILE A 54 -9.15 -15.98 -12.21
N PRO A 55 -8.03 -16.02 -11.45
CA PRO A 55 -6.70 -16.08 -12.05
C PRO A 55 -6.40 -17.31 -12.90
N ILE A 56 -7.02 -18.46 -12.63
CA ILE A 56 -6.85 -19.62 -13.50
C ILE A 56 -7.50 -19.33 -14.86
N ALA A 57 -8.66 -18.67 -14.87
CA ALA A 57 -9.36 -18.30 -16.10
C ALA A 57 -8.72 -17.11 -16.83
N TRP A 58 -8.05 -16.19 -16.13
CA TRP A 58 -7.59 -14.89 -16.65
C TRP A 58 -6.10 -14.58 -16.36
N LYS A 59 -5.64 -13.37 -16.72
CA LYS A 59 -4.23 -12.97 -16.64
C LYS A 59 -3.71 -12.76 -15.20
N TRP A 60 -2.39 -12.67 -15.07
CA TRP A 60 -1.63 -12.57 -13.81
C TRP A 60 -2.03 -11.41 -12.88
N GLU A 61 -2.56 -10.31 -13.42
CA GLU A 61 -2.94 -9.11 -12.66
C GLU A 61 -4.15 -9.35 -11.72
N TRP A 62 -4.95 -10.38 -12.00
CA TRP A 62 -6.14 -10.71 -11.21
C TRP A 62 -5.81 -11.42 -9.89
N ILE A 63 -4.61 -11.98 -9.75
CA ILE A 63 -4.21 -12.71 -8.53
C ILE A 63 -4.16 -11.77 -7.33
N THR A 64 -3.54 -10.61 -7.50
CA THR A 64 -3.39 -9.60 -6.44
C THR A 64 -4.74 -9.04 -6.01
N ILE A 65 -5.62 -8.74 -6.98
CA ILE A 65 -7.00 -8.32 -6.73
C ILE A 65 -7.73 -9.41 -5.96
N GLY A 66 -7.67 -10.66 -6.43
CA GLY A 66 -8.29 -11.81 -5.79
C GLY A 66 -7.87 -11.96 -4.32
N TRP A 67 -6.57 -11.97 -4.04
CA TRP A 67 -6.06 -12.07 -2.66
C TRP A 67 -6.52 -10.91 -1.79
N SER A 68 -6.58 -9.69 -2.32
CA SER A 68 -7.09 -8.54 -1.57
C SER A 68 -8.59 -8.65 -1.27
N VAL A 69 -9.40 -9.15 -2.22
CA VAL A 69 -10.83 -9.41 -2.01
C VAL A 69 -11.02 -10.51 -0.97
N GLU A 70 -10.28 -11.61 -1.07
CA GLU A 70 -10.30 -12.72 -0.12
C GLU A 70 -9.98 -12.24 1.30
N ALA A 71 -8.93 -11.42 1.43
CA ALA A 71 -8.55 -10.81 2.69
C ALA A 71 -9.67 -9.95 3.30
N ALA A 72 -10.38 -9.18 2.47
CA ALA A 72 -11.52 -8.39 2.92
C ALA A 72 -12.72 -9.24 3.35
N VAL A 73 -12.98 -10.36 2.65
CA VAL A 73 -14.01 -11.33 3.02
C VAL A 73 -13.69 -11.98 4.36
N LEU A 74 -12.45 -12.45 4.55
CA LEU A 74 -11.99 -13.02 5.82
C LEU A 74 -12.10 -12.03 6.97
N LEU A 75 -11.76 -10.75 6.74
CA LEU A 75 -11.96 -9.70 7.74
C LEU A 75 -13.43 -9.50 8.07
N ALA A 76 -14.30 -9.43 7.06
CA ALA A 76 -15.74 -9.27 7.26
C ALA A 76 -16.35 -10.44 8.04
N ILE A 77 -15.96 -11.68 7.70
CA ILE A 77 -16.38 -12.88 8.44
C ILE A 77 -15.82 -12.86 9.87
N GLY A 78 -14.56 -12.48 10.06
CA GLY A 78 -13.91 -12.43 11.37
C GLY A 78 -14.54 -11.43 12.34
N PHE A 79 -15.04 -10.29 11.86
CA PHE A 79 -15.87 -9.40 12.67
C PHE A 79 -17.27 -10.00 12.90
N ARG A 80 -17.91 -10.54 11.85
CA ARG A 80 -19.28 -11.07 11.94
C ARG A 80 -19.42 -12.28 12.88
N LEU A 81 -18.40 -13.13 12.94
CA LEU A 81 -18.34 -14.30 13.82
C LEU A 81 -17.60 -14.03 15.14
N ARG A 82 -17.04 -12.82 15.31
CA ARG A 82 -16.19 -12.41 16.44
C ARG A 82 -14.97 -13.30 16.64
N GLU A 83 -14.45 -13.86 15.56
CA GLU A 83 -13.32 -14.78 15.60
C GLU A 83 -12.00 -14.08 15.23
N PRO A 84 -11.03 -13.98 16.17
CA PRO A 84 -9.78 -13.26 15.95
C PRO A 84 -8.88 -13.92 14.91
N LEU A 85 -8.92 -15.25 14.79
CA LEU A 85 -8.11 -15.99 13.81
C LEU A 85 -8.44 -15.55 12.37
N ALA A 86 -9.72 -15.40 12.04
CA ALA A 86 -10.16 -14.94 10.73
C ALA A 86 -9.75 -13.48 10.46
N ARG A 87 -9.76 -12.63 11.50
CA ARG A 87 -9.28 -11.24 11.39
C ARG A 87 -7.78 -11.19 11.14
N TRP A 88 -6.98 -11.97 11.87
CA TRP A 88 -5.54 -12.09 11.66
C TRP A 88 -5.20 -12.64 10.26
N ALA A 89 -5.87 -13.71 9.85
CA ALA A 89 -5.70 -14.28 8.51
C ALA A 89 -6.01 -13.25 7.42
N GLY A 90 -7.12 -12.51 7.57
CA GLY A 90 -7.48 -11.43 6.65
C GLY A 90 -6.46 -10.29 6.61
N ARG A 91 -5.95 -9.81 7.76
CA ARG A 91 -4.88 -8.79 7.79
C ARG A 91 -3.60 -9.29 7.13
N GLY A 92 -3.19 -10.52 7.45
CA GLY A 92 -1.99 -11.15 6.90
C GLY A 92 -2.08 -11.30 5.39
N LEU A 93 -3.20 -11.81 4.89
CA LEU A 93 -3.42 -11.96 3.46
C LEU A 93 -3.48 -10.61 2.73
N LEU A 94 -4.03 -9.57 3.36
CA LEU A 94 -4.06 -8.23 2.79
C LEU A 94 -2.66 -7.63 2.63
N VAL A 95 -1.78 -7.82 3.64
CA VAL A 95 -0.37 -7.43 3.55
C VAL A 95 0.34 -8.26 2.48
N ALA A 96 0.10 -9.57 2.42
CA ALA A 96 0.67 -10.43 1.38
C ALA A 96 0.24 -9.99 -0.03
N ALA A 97 -1.02 -9.59 -0.22
CA ALA A 97 -1.51 -9.04 -1.47
C ALA A 97 -0.76 -7.75 -1.86
N GLY A 98 -0.59 -6.80 -0.95
CA GLY A 98 0.19 -5.59 -1.24
C GLY A 98 1.69 -5.85 -1.47
N LEU A 99 2.28 -6.83 -0.77
CA LEU A 99 3.67 -7.24 -1.01
C LEU A 99 3.83 -7.87 -2.40
N ARG A 100 2.89 -8.72 -2.79
CA ARG A 100 2.83 -9.27 -4.14
C ARG A 100 2.71 -8.14 -5.17
N ALA A 101 1.86 -7.15 -4.92
CA ALA A 101 1.71 -5.99 -5.81
C ALA A 101 3.03 -5.25 -6.00
N LEU A 102 3.80 -5.02 -4.92
CA LEU A 102 5.12 -4.39 -4.96
C LEU A 102 6.14 -5.17 -5.78
N ILE A 103 6.10 -6.50 -5.70
CA ILE A 103 7.12 -7.37 -6.31
C ILE A 103 6.79 -7.68 -7.77
N TYR A 104 5.53 -7.95 -8.10
CA TYR A 104 5.15 -8.54 -9.39
C TYR A 104 4.33 -7.64 -10.30
N ASP A 105 3.62 -6.67 -9.72
CA ASP A 105 2.68 -5.83 -10.47
C ASP A 105 3.29 -4.47 -10.83
N MET A 106 4.42 -4.07 -10.23
CA MET A 106 5.06 -2.78 -10.50
C MET A 106 5.57 -2.62 -11.95
N ASP A 107 5.85 -3.72 -12.63
CA ASP A 107 6.31 -3.71 -14.01
C ASP A 107 5.18 -3.39 -15.00
N LEU A 108 5.45 -2.44 -15.90
CA LEU A 108 4.53 -2.09 -16.97
C LEU A 108 4.55 -3.17 -18.06
N ARG A 109 3.48 -3.98 -18.13
CA ARG A 109 3.32 -5.07 -19.13
C ARG A 109 2.49 -4.68 -20.35
N SER A 110 1.88 -3.50 -20.32
CA SER A 110 1.01 -2.97 -21.37
C SER A 110 1.55 -1.64 -21.90
N ALA A 111 0.96 -1.11 -22.98
CA ALA A 111 1.31 0.22 -23.48
C ALA A 111 1.12 1.25 -22.38
N TYR A 112 2.05 2.21 -22.28
CA TYR A 112 1.99 3.23 -21.26
C TYR A 112 0.77 4.14 -21.49
N ALA A 113 -0.08 4.21 -20.47
CA ALA A 113 -1.12 5.20 -20.31
C ALA A 113 -1.04 5.70 -18.87
N LEU A 114 -1.00 7.02 -18.72
CA LEU A 114 -0.87 7.68 -17.42
C LEU A 114 -2.02 7.23 -16.51
N ILE A 115 -1.69 6.54 -15.41
CA ILE A 115 -2.60 5.99 -14.40
C ILE A 115 -3.56 4.91 -14.93
N VAL A 116 -3.99 4.96 -16.20
CA VAL A 116 -5.01 4.07 -16.78
C VAL A 116 -4.33 2.90 -17.50
N ASN A 117 -3.61 2.07 -16.76
CA ASN A 117 -2.93 0.88 -17.29
C ASN A 117 -3.22 -0.35 -16.42
N THR A 118 -2.84 -1.54 -16.92
CA THR A 118 -3.17 -2.82 -16.27
C THR A 118 -2.54 -2.98 -14.88
N ARG A 119 -1.32 -2.45 -14.68
CA ARG A 119 -0.68 -2.39 -13.37
C ARG A 119 -1.48 -1.54 -12.39
N SER A 120 -1.83 -0.33 -12.81
CA SER A 120 -2.52 0.62 -11.93
C SER A 120 -3.90 0.10 -11.54
N LEU A 121 -4.57 -0.68 -12.40
CA LEU A 121 -5.80 -1.37 -12.03
C LEU A 121 -5.62 -2.30 -10.82
N SER A 122 -4.60 -3.18 -10.83
CA SER A 122 -4.41 -4.13 -9.72
C SER A 122 -4.03 -3.40 -8.42
N ILE A 123 -3.10 -2.46 -8.50
CA ILE A 123 -2.62 -1.71 -7.33
C ILE A 123 -3.71 -0.81 -6.75
N LEU A 124 -4.43 -0.04 -7.58
CA LEU A 124 -5.50 0.84 -7.11
C LEU A 124 -6.67 0.04 -6.53
N ALA A 125 -7.01 -1.12 -7.11
CA ALA A 125 -8.01 -2.02 -6.53
C ALA A 125 -7.58 -2.52 -5.15
N THR A 126 -6.33 -2.98 -5.00
CA THR A 126 -5.80 -3.41 -3.70
C THR A 126 -5.77 -2.27 -2.69
N LEU A 127 -5.35 -1.06 -3.09
CA LEU A 127 -5.38 0.13 -2.23
C LEU A 127 -6.81 0.49 -1.80
N ALA A 128 -7.79 0.39 -2.71
CA ALA A 128 -9.19 0.63 -2.39
C ALA A 128 -9.74 -0.39 -1.39
N ILE A 129 -9.38 -1.67 -1.56
CA ILE A 129 -9.78 -2.75 -0.65
C ILE A 129 -9.13 -2.58 0.72
N MET A 130 -7.83 -2.23 0.77
CA MET A 130 -7.16 -1.89 2.02
C MET A 130 -7.83 -0.70 2.73
N ALA A 131 -8.28 0.32 1.98
CA ALA A 131 -9.05 1.43 2.56
C ALA A 131 -10.42 0.98 3.11
N GLY A 132 -11.10 0.05 2.44
CA GLY A 132 -12.30 -0.61 2.96
C GLY A 132 -12.02 -1.38 4.25
N ALA A 133 -10.96 -2.19 4.27
CA ALA A 133 -10.52 -2.94 5.45
C ALA A 133 -10.20 -2.03 6.64
N MET A 134 -9.53 -0.89 6.41
CA MET A 134 -9.27 0.11 7.46
C MET A 134 -10.57 0.66 8.06
N ARG A 135 -11.59 0.93 7.24
CA ARG A 135 -12.91 1.38 7.73
C ARG A 135 -13.60 0.30 8.55
N LEU A 136 -13.56 -0.95 8.09
CA LEU A 136 -14.14 -2.09 8.79
C LEU A 136 -13.47 -2.31 10.15
N ILE A 137 -12.14 -2.27 10.20
CA ILE A 137 -11.35 -2.42 11.44
C ILE A 137 -11.68 -1.31 12.45
N ARG A 138 -11.79 -0.06 11.99
CA ARG A 138 -12.18 1.07 12.85
C ARG A 138 -13.62 0.95 13.35
N ALA A 139 -14.54 0.47 12.52
CA ALA A 139 -15.93 0.27 12.92
C ALA A 139 -16.08 -0.83 13.98
N GLY A 140 -15.24 -1.86 13.92
CA GLY A 140 -15.20 -2.99 14.85
C GLY A 140 -14.17 -2.86 15.97
N GLU A 141 -13.64 -1.66 16.25
CA GLU A 141 -12.51 -1.47 17.18
C GLU A 141 -12.80 -2.00 18.59
N ASN A 142 -14.05 -1.90 19.04
CA ASN A 142 -14.50 -2.42 20.34
C ASN A 142 -14.50 -3.96 20.45
N GLU A 143 -14.41 -4.68 19.32
CA GLU A 143 -14.37 -6.15 19.28
C GLU A 143 -12.94 -6.71 19.13
N LEU A 144 -11.94 -5.83 19.02
CA LEU A 144 -10.54 -6.20 18.86
C LEU A 144 -9.90 -6.60 20.19
N THR A 145 -8.97 -7.55 20.13
CA THR A 145 -8.10 -7.85 21.28
C THR A 145 -7.00 -6.79 21.44
N ASP A 146 -6.36 -6.74 22.60
CA ASP A 146 -5.23 -5.83 22.87
C ASP A 146 -4.08 -5.99 21.87
N GLU A 147 -3.83 -7.23 21.43
CA GLU A 147 -2.81 -7.52 20.41
C GLU A 147 -3.20 -6.95 19.04
N GLU A 148 -4.48 -7.07 18.67
CA GLU A 148 -4.99 -6.53 17.40
C GLU A 148 -4.96 -5.00 17.38
N LEU A 149 -5.22 -4.36 18.52
CA LEU A 149 -5.12 -2.90 18.69
C LEU A 149 -3.68 -2.42 18.50
N LYS A 150 -2.70 -3.11 19.08
CA LYS A 150 -1.27 -2.80 18.89
C LYS A 150 -0.82 -2.91 17.43
N MET A 151 -1.47 -3.74 16.64
CA MET A 151 -1.18 -3.95 15.21
C MET A 151 -2.16 -3.22 14.28
N ALA A 152 -3.01 -2.32 14.80
CA ALA A 152 -3.99 -1.60 13.99
C ALA A 152 -3.35 -0.68 12.93
N ASP A 153 -2.16 -0.15 13.20
CA ASP A 153 -1.45 0.78 12.32
C ASP A 153 -0.68 0.12 11.18
N VAL A 154 -0.51 -1.22 11.20
CA VAL A 154 0.24 -1.95 10.15
C VAL A 154 -0.37 -1.72 8.76
N ILE A 155 -1.70 -1.85 8.63
CA ILE A 155 -2.38 -1.67 7.34
C ILE A 155 -2.27 -0.21 6.85
N PRO A 156 -2.59 0.83 7.66
CA PRO A 156 -2.39 2.22 7.27
C PRO A 156 -0.95 2.56 6.84
N VAL A 157 0.06 2.07 7.58
CA VAL A 157 1.47 2.30 7.25
C VAL A 157 1.80 1.65 5.91
N PHE A 158 1.41 0.39 5.74
CA PHE A 158 1.68 -0.34 4.51
C PHE A 158 0.92 0.23 3.31
N TRP A 159 -0.30 0.73 3.51
CA TRP A 159 -1.08 1.43 2.48
C TRP A 159 -0.36 2.67 1.96
N ASN A 160 0.19 3.49 2.86
CA ASN A 160 0.96 4.68 2.47
C ASN A 160 2.24 4.30 1.71
N PHE A 161 2.94 3.26 2.16
CA PHE A 161 4.13 2.77 1.48
C PHE A 161 3.80 2.29 0.06
N LEU A 162 2.77 1.46 -0.11
CA LEU A 162 2.34 0.96 -1.41
C LEU A 162 1.89 2.10 -2.34
N LEU A 163 1.12 3.06 -1.82
CA LEU A 163 0.68 4.23 -2.61
C LEU A 163 1.87 5.07 -3.08
N LEU A 164 2.82 5.37 -2.19
CA LEU A 164 4.00 6.15 -2.53
C LEU A 164 4.89 5.42 -3.55
N ALA A 165 5.05 4.10 -3.40
CA ALA A 165 5.80 3.27 -4.35
C ALA A 165 5.16 3.31 -5.74
N TRP A 166 3.84 3.14 -5.82
CA TRP A 166 3.10 3.21 -7.08
C TRP A 166 3.21 4.59 -7.74
N LEU A 167 3.02 5.68 -6.98
CA LEU A 167 3.17 7.04 -7.51
C LEU A 167 4.60 7.30 -8.02
N SER A 168 5.62 6.76 -7.34
CA SER A 168 7.02 6.90 -7.75
C SER A 168 7.28 6.18 -9.07
N VAL A 169 6.80 4.94 -9.22
CA VAL A 169 6.90 4.20 -10.48
C VAL A 169 6.15 4.90 -11.61
N GLU A 170 4.93 5.36 -11.36
CA GLU A 170 4.12 6.08 -12.35
C GLU A 170 4.79 7.38 -12.82
N ALA A 171 5.39 8.14 -11.90
CA ALA A 171 6.14 9.35 -12.23
C ALA A 171 7.38 9.06 -13.09
N ARG A 172 8.13 7.99 -12.77
CA ARG A 172 9.29 7.57 -13.55
C ARG A 172 8.91 7.10 -14.95
N ASP A 173 7.81 6.36 -15.07
CA ASP A 173 7.30 5.92 -16.36
C ASP A 173 6.80 7.09 -17.21
N TYR A 174 6.12 8.07 -16.61
CA TYR A 174 5.76 9.31 -17.29
C TYR A 174 7.01 10.00 -17.86
N LEU A 175 8.07 10.11 -17.06
CA LEU A 175 9.32 10.71 -17.52
C LEU A 175 9.93 9.93 -18.69
N LYS A 176 9.98 8.60 -18.57
CA LYS A 176 10.57 7.70 -19.56
C LYS A 176 9.82 7.70 -20.88
N PHE A 177 8.50 7.59 -20.85
CA PHE A 177 7.68 7.37 -22.04
C PHE A 177 7.11 8.65 -22.65
N VAL A 178 7.03 9.74 -21.89
CA VAL A 178 6.44 11.01 -22.38
C VAL A 178 7.46 12.14 -22.37
N TYR A 179 8.09 12.44 -21.23
CA TYR A 179 8.92 13.64 -21.09
C TYR A 179 10.24 13.57 -21.86
N ILE A 180 11.00 12.47 -21.72
CA ILE A 180 12.32 12.31 -22.35
C ILE A 180 12.24 12.28 -23.89
N PRO A 181 11.27 11.58 -24.53
CA PRO A 181 11.09 11.67 -25.97
C PRO A 181 10.88 13.11 -26.48
N LEU A 182 10.27 13.98 -25.68
CA LEU A 182 10.10 15.40 -25.99
C LEU A 182 11.33 16.26 -25.64
N HIS A 183 12.21 15.80 -24.75
CA HIS A 183 13.38 16.52 -24.26
C HIS A 183 14.65 15.63 -24.28
N PRO A 184 15.13 15.22 -25.47
CA PRO A 184 16.19 14.22 -25.59
C PRO A 184 17.56 14.66 -25.02
N ALA A 185 17.76 15.97 -24.80
CA ALA A 185 18.97 16.51 -24.18
C ALA A 185 19.03 16.29 -22.65
N ARG A 186 17.95 15.84 -22.01
CA ARG A 186 17.89 15.59 -20.56
C ARG A 186 18.24 14.13 -20.26
N SER A 187 18.99 13.90 -19.19
CA SER A 187 19.24 12.53 -18.71
C SER A 187 18.03 11.98 -17.96
N LEU A 188 17.58 10.78 -18.34
CA LEU A 188 16.49 10.08 -17.65
C LEU A 188 16.82 9.86 -16.16
N SER A 189 18.05 9.46 -15.83
CA SER A 189 18.44 9.18 -14.45
C SER A 189 18.27 10.42 -13.56
N GLN A 190 18.79 11.57 -14.00
CA GLN A 190 18.70 12.85 -13.30
C GLN A 190 17.26 13.30 -13.10
N CYS A 191 16.42 13.17 -14.14
CA CYS A 191 15.01 13.53 -14.03
C CYS A 191 14.27 12.62 -13.04
N THR A 192 14.56 11.33 -13.03
CA THR A 192 13.89 10.38 -12.13
C THR A 192 14.28 10.58 -10.67
N THR A 193 15.55 10.83 -10.36
CA THR A 193 16.02 11.04 -8.97
C THR A 193 15.39 12.30 -8.37
N VAL A 194 15.39 13.39 -9.13
CA VAL A 194 14.77 14.66 -8.73
C VAL A 194 13.24 14.52 -8.62
N ALA A 195 12.59 13.87 -9.58
CA ALA A 195 11.13 13.71 -9.54
C ALA A 195 10.66 12.88 -8.34
N ASP A 196 11.38 11.82 -7.99
CA ASP A 196 11.11 11.05 -6.77
C ASP A 196 11.24 11.93 -5.52
N SER A 197 12.29 12.76 -5.42
CA SER A 197 12.51 13.64 -4.26
C SER A 197 11.40 14.70 -4.14
N VAL A 198 10.97 15.29 -5.27
CA VAL A 198 9.82 16.21 -5.31
C VAL A 198 8.54 15.50 -4.90
N LEU A 199 8.27 14.32 -5.46
CA LEU A 199 7.07 13.53 -5.16
C LEU A 199 7.02 13.15 -3.68
N TRP A 200 8.11 12.65 -3.10
CA TRP A 200 8.16 12.26 -1.69
C TRP A 200 7.98 13.47 -0.76
N THR A 201 8.54 14.62 -1.13
CA THR A 201 8.35 15.89 -0.40
C THR A 201 6.88 16.33 -0.42
N LEU A 202 6.24 16.31 -1.59
CA LEU A 202 4.82 16.65 -1.72
C LEU A 202 3.93 15.66 -0.96
N TYR A 203 4.24 14.37 -1.05
CA TYR A 203 3.51 13.33 -0.32
C TYR A 203 3.65 13.52 1.19
N ALA A 204 4.84 13.80 1.70
CA ALA A 204 5.08 14.08 3.12
C ALA A 204 4.32 15.33 3.58
N ALA A 205 4.26 16.38 2.76
CA ALA A 205 3.48 17.58 3.05
C ALA A 205 1.97 17.29 3.14
N VAL A 206 1.42 16.53 2.19
CA VAL A 206 0.01 16.09 2.24
C VAL A 206 -0.26 15.23 3.47
N LEU A 207 0.63 14.28 3.76
CA LEU A 207 0.50 13.40 4.91
C LEU A 207 0.57 14.17 6.24
N MET A 208 1.44 15.17 6.34
CA MET A 208 1.52 16.09 7.48
C MET A 208 0.23 16.90 7.62
N ALA A 209 -0.26 17.49 6.53
CA ALA A 209 -1.52 18.25 6.52
C ALA A 209 -2.69 17.37 6.98
N VAL A 210 -2.80 16.14 6.49
CA VAL A 210 -3.82 15.17 6.94
C VAL A 210 -3.65 14.84 8.43
N GLY A 211 -2.42 14.63 8.90
CA GLY A 211 -2.12 14.33 10.29
C GLY A 211 -2.47 15.47 11.24
N LEU A 212 -2.25 16.73 10.83
CA LEU A 212 -2.62 17.91 11.59
C LEU A 212 -4.14 18.17 11.56
N LEU A 213 -4.74 18.17 10.36
CA LEU A 213 -6.15 18.50 10.16
C LEU A 213 -7.10 17.45 10.73
N LYS A 214 -6.71 16.17 10.72
CA LYS A 214 -7.54 15.06 11.23
C LYS A 214 -7.07 14.52 12.59
N GLY A 215 -6.06 15.13 13.20
CA GLY A 215 -5.51 14.69 14.49
C GLY A 215 -4.89 13.29 14.48
N VAL A 216 -4.52 12.75 13.31
CA VAL A 216 -4.00 11.39 13.17
C VAL A 216 -2.49 11.38 13.46
N LYS A 217 -2.11 10.94 14.67
CA LYS A 217 -0.71 10.89 15.13
C LYS A 217 0.19 10.10 14.15
N GLY A 218 -0.25 8.92 13.70
CA GLY A 218 0.51 8.08 12.79
C GLY A 218 0.84 8.75 11.45
N ALA A 219 -0.06 9.58 10.91
CA ALA A 219 0.19 10.34 9.70
C ALA A 219 1.28 11.40 9.90
N ARG A 220 1.29 12.09 11.06
CA ARG A 220 2.35 13.08 11.37
C ARG A 220 3.72 12.42 11.50
N ILE A 221 3.80 11.31 12.25
CA ILE A 221 5.05 10.55 12.40
C ILE A 221 5.52 10.03 11.04
N GLY A 222 4.62 9.47 10.23
CA GLY A 222 4.94 9.02 8.87
C GLY A 222 5.47 10.14 7.98
N ALA A 223 4.89 11.34 8.08
CA ALA A 223 5.35 12.51 7.34
C ALA A 223 6.74 12.97 7.79
N GLU A 224 7.01 13.03 9.09
CA GLU A 224 8.32 13.37 9.66
C GLU A 224 9.41 12.39 9.21
N ILE A 225 9.12 11.08 9.28
CA ILE A 225 10.02 10.03 8.78
C ILE A 225 10.29 10.22 7.29
N LEU A 226 9.24 10.42 6.48
CA LEU A 226 9.39 10.58 5.03
C LEU A 226 10.15 11.87 4.65
N PHE A 227 9.92 12.97 5.36
CA PHE A 227 10.71 14.20 5.20
C PHE A 227 12.18 13.96 5.51
N GLY A 228 12.49 13.30 6.63
CA GLY A 228 13.85 12.94 6.99
C GLY A 228 14.53 12.06 5.94
N LEU A 229 13.84 11.03 5.46
CA LEU A 229 14.32 10.16 4.38
C LEU A 229 14.56 10.92 3.08
N THR A 230 13.65 11.84 2.72
CA THR A 230 13.78 12.64 1.50
C THR A 230 14.95 13.61 1.59
N ALA A 231 15.12 14.29 2.73
CA ALA A 231 16.26 15.17 2.97
C ALA A 231 17.59 14.41 2.87
N LEU A 232 17.67 13.23 3.50
CA LEU A 232 18.84 12.36 3.43
C LEU A 232 19.11 11.91 1.98
N LYS A 233 18.07 11.52 1.24
CA LYS A 233 18.19 11.11 -0.16
C LYS A 233 18.70 12.25 -1.05
N VAL A 234 18.16 13.46 -0.92
CA VAL A 234 18.62 14.63 -1.70
C VAL A 234 20.12 14.86 -1.48
N VAL A 235 20.55 14.77 -0.23
CA VAL A 235 21.94 14.93 0.20
C VAL A 235 22.86 13.83 -0.34
N LEU A 236 22.44 12.56 -0.26
CA LEU A 236 23.28 11.42 -0.62
C LEU A 236 23.26 11.08 -2.11
N VAL A 237 22.12 11.31 -2.78
CA VAL A 237 21.88 10.88 -4.16
C VAL A 237 21.86 12.08 -5.09
N ASP A 238 20.98 13.07 -4.85
CA ASP A 238 20.78 14.17 -5.80
C ASP A 238 22.01 15.10 -5.84
N MET A 239 22.67 15.33 -4.71
CA MET A 239 23.92 16.09 -4.65
C MET A 239 25.14 15.26 -5.06
N SER A 240 25.02 13.94 -5.25
CA SER A 240 26.16 13.08 -5.63
C SER A 240 26.67 13.33 -7.04
N GLU A 241 25.93 14.08 -7.86
CA GLU A 241 26.37 14.50 -9.18
C GLU A 241 27.11 15.85 -9.17
N LEU A 242 27.05 16.59 -8.06
CA LEU A 242 27.76 17.86 -7.91
C LEU A 242 29.25 17.61 -7.68
N SER A 243 30.09 18.57 -8.06
CA SER A 243 31.51 18.57 -7.67
C SER A 243 31.65 18.59 -6.14
N LEU A 244 32.74 18.01 -5.60
CA LEU A 244 32.97 17.94 -4.16
C LEU A 244 32.83 19.31 -3.47
N GLY A 245 33.37 20.36 -4.10
CA GLY A 245 33.25 21.74 -3.59
C GLY A 245 31.81 22.23 -3.53
N ALA A 246 31.00 21.97 -4.57
CA ALA A 246 29.60 22.35 -4.58
C ALA A 246 28.77 21.60 -3.53
N ARG A 247 29.10 20.33 -3.24
CA ARG A 247 28.46 19.57 -2.15
C ARG A 247 28.76 20.21 -0.79
N VAL A 248 30.03 20.46 -0.49
CA VAL A 248 30.45 21.08 0.78
C VAL A 248 29.77 22.42 1.00
N ILE A 249 29.75 23.28 -0.02
CA ILE A 249 29.08 24.59 0.05
C ILE A 249 27.58 24.43 0.30
N SER A 250 26.91 23.51 -0.40
CA SER A 250 25.47 23.26 -0.22
C SER A 250 25.14 22.81 1.21
N PHE A 251 25.95 21.94 1.82
CA PHE A 251 25.79 21.54 3.22
C PHE A 251 26.00 22.69 4.20
N LEU A 252 27.03 23.51 3.98
CA LEU A 252 27.30 24.66 4.84
C LEU A 252 26.16 25.69 4.79
N VAL A 253 25.63 25.94 3.59
CA VAL A 253 24.49 26.86 3.40
C VAL A 253 23.22 26.31 4.05
N VAL A 254 22.87 25.05 3.80
CA VAL A 254 21.68 24.42 4.37
C VAL A 254 21.80 24.31 5.90
N GLY A 255 22.93 23.84 6.41
CA GLY A 255 23.19 23.75 7.85
C GLY A 255 23.17 25.12 8.53
N GLY A 256 23.81 26.12 7.93
CA GLY A 256 23.77 27.51 8.39
C GLY A 256 22.35 28.08 8.43
N LEU A 257 21.55 27.84 7.39
CA LEU A 257 20.13 28.25 7.34
C LEU A 257 19.31 27.58 8.44
N ILE A 258 19.48 26.27 8.67
CA ILE A 258 18.77 25.54 9.73
C ILE A 258 19.14 26.10 11.10
N LEU A 259 20.43 26.33 11.37
CA LEU A 259 20.89 26.93 12.63
C LEU A 259 20.34 28.35 12.81
N PHE A 260 20.35 29.15 11.75
CA PHE A 260 19.81 30.51 11.75
C PHE A 260 18.32 30.52 12.09
N VAL A 261 17.50 29.71 11.40
CA VAL A 261 16.07 29.57 11.67
C VAL A 261 15.83 29.06 13.09
N SER A 262 16.57 28.04 13.52
CA SER A 262 16.45 27.46 14.86
C SER A 262 16.75 28.49 15.95
N TYR A 263 17.81 29.29 15.79
CA TYR A 263 18.15 30.38 16.69
C TYR A 263 17.02 31.40 16.82
N PHE A 264 16.43 31.83 15.70
CA PHE A 264 15.31 32.79 15.70
C PHE A 264 14.04 32.22 16.35
N VAL A 265 13.72 30.95 16.09
CA VAL A 265 12.58 30.27 16.71
C VAL A 265 12.79 30.16 18.22
N GLN A 266 13.99 29.73 18.65
CA GLN A 266 14.31 29.58 20.07
C GLN A 266 14.27 30.93 20.80
N ARG A 267 14.83 31.98 20.18
CA ARG A 267 14.83 33.33 20.73
C ARG A 267 13.41 33.87 20.93
N ARG A 268 12.52 33.72 19.94
CA ARG A 268 11.12 34.13 20.08
C ARG A 268 10.39 33.39 21.20
N ARG A 269 10.69 32.11 21.37
CA ARG A 269 10.10 31.29 22.43
C ARG A 269 10.60 31.74 23.82
N SER A 270 11.88 32.04 23.97
CA SER A 270 12.42 32.58 25.23
C SER A 270 11.87 33.97 25.58
N GLU A 271 11.65 34.83 24.57
CA GLU A 271 11.04 36.14 24.78
C GLU A 271 9.56 36.03 25.21
N ALA A 272 8.82 35.02 24.72
CA ALA A 272 7.44 34.75 25.09
C ALA A 272 7.27 34.08 26.47
N GLU A 273 8.27 33.33 26.95
CA GLU A 273 8.28 32.72 28.29
C GLU A 273 8.72 33.71 29.39
N ALA A 274 9.37 34.82 29.01
CA ALA A 274 9.82 35.87 29.92
C ALA A 274 8.80 37.04 30.10
N ALA A 275 7.69 37.02 29.35
CA ALA A 275 6.61 38.00 29.38
C ALA A 275 5.39 37.45 30.13
#